data_AF-G0MI42-F1
#
_entry.id   AF-G0MI42-F1
#
_cell.length_a   1.000
_cell.length_b   1.000
_cell.length_c   1.000
_cell.angle_alpha   90.00
_cell.angle_beta   90.00
_cell.angle_gamma   90.00
#
_symmetry.space_group_name_H-M   'P 1'
#
loop_
_entity.id
_entity.type
_entity.pdbx_description
1 polymer ?
#
loop_
_entity_poly.entity_id
_entity_poly.type
_entity_poly.pdbx_seq_one_letter_code
_entity_poly.pdbx_strand_id
1 'polypeptide(L)'
;MRISVFILLLSLCIGFVRSWDCGSGKISTFFAFLVSLPASDREYINKCCQVHDNQYDHIEAGNMSISTYQSDFLFRKCLENSDFPYTRTVVTHTYNVAVQINSFFQEKFKAIECIFTKCGL
;
A
#
# COMPACT_ATOMS: atom_id res chain seq x y z
N MET A 1 -12.16 27.28 22.68
CA MET A 1 -10.75 26.84 22.52
C MET A 1 -10.57 25.36 22.15
N ARG A 2 -11.52 24.45 22.44
CA ARG A 2 -11.36 23.01 22.07
C ARG A 2 -11.45 22.74 20.57
N ILE A 3 -12.37 23.39 19.86
CA ILE A 3 -12.62 23.17 18.42
C ILE A 3 -11.40 23.60 17.57
N SER A 4 -10.73 24.70 17.91
CA SER A 4 -9.55 25.18 17.17
C SER A 4 -8.36 24.21 17.24
N VAL A 5 -8.19 23.49 18.37
CA VAL A 5 -7.13 22.48 18.50
C VAL A 5 -7.44 21.25 17.64
N PHE A 6 -8.69 20.80 17.60
CA PHE A 6 -9.10 19.70 16.71
C PHE A 6 -8.92 20.05 15.24
N ILE A 7 -9.27 21.28 14.83
CA ILE A 7 -9.06 21.74 13.45
C ILE A 7 -7.56 21.81 13.11
N LEU A 8 -6.71 22.28 14.04
CA LEU A 8 -5.26 22.33 13.83
C LEU A 8 -4.67 20.91 13.68
N LEU A 9 -5.09 19.98 14.55
CA LEU A 9 -4.68 18.57 14.51
C LEU A 9 -5.14 17.88 13.22
N LEU A 10 -6.38 18.11 12.78
CA LEU A 10 -6.88 17.62 11.49
C LEU A 10 -6.08 18.18 10.32
N SER A 11 -5.74 19.46 10.34
CA SER A 11 -4.95 20.12 9.28
C SER A 11 -3.53 19.55 9.18
N LEU A 12 -2.90 19.30 10.34
CA LEU A 12 -1.59 18.63 10.42
C LEU A 12 -1.67 17.20 9.90
N CYS A 13 -2.68 16.43 10.33
CA CYS A 13 -2.89 15.06 9.84
C CYS A 13 -3.09 15.01 8.32
N ILE A 14 -3.85 15.96 7.73
CA ILE A 14 -4.04 16.04 6.27
C ILE A 14 -2.71 16.30 5.54
N GLY A 15 -1.83 17.13 6.12
CA GLY A 15 -0.49 17.38 5.57
C GLY A 15 0.38 16.12 5.54
N PHE A 16 0.41 15.35 6.62
CA PHE A 16 1.16 14.09 6.69
C PHE A 16 0.60 12.98 5.80
N VAL A 17 -0.72 12.94 5.60
CA VAL A 17 -1.35 11.99 4.67
C VAL A 17 -1.02 12.32 3.21
N ARG A 18 -0.74 13.58 2.86
CA ARG A 18 -0.35 13.96 1.48
C ARG A 18 1.03 13.47 1.07
N SER A 19 1.94 13.26 2.02
CA SER A 19 3.25 12.64 1.77
C SER A 19 3.25 11.14 2.00
N TRP A 20 2.08 10.53 2.19
CA TRP A 20 1.92 9.11 2.46
C TRP A 20 1.50 8.40 1.17
N ASP A 21 2.39 7.59 0.64
CA ASP A 21 2.23 6.90 -0.64
C ASP A 21 1.56 5.53 -0.46
N CYS A 22 1.61 4.94 0.74
CA CYS A 22 0.98 3.65 0.94
C CYS A 22 -0.54 3.70 0.81
N GLY A 23 -1.10 2.89 -0.09
CA GLY A 23 -2.53 2.64 -0.25
C GLY A 23 -3.09 3.15 -1.58
N SER A 24 -4.10 2.45 -2.12
CA SER A 24 -4.72 2.79 -3.40
C SER A 24 -5.94 3.70 -3.21
N GLY A 25 -5.79 4.99 -3.54
CA GLY A 25 -6.83 6.00 -3.41
C GLY A 25 -7.16 6.39 -1.96
N LYS A 26 -7.97 7.44 -1.80
CA LYS A 26 -8.14 8.16 -0.53
C LYS A 26 -8.46 7.29 0.70
N ILE A 27 -9.36 6.31 0.54
CA ILE A 27 -9.83 5.48 1.66
C ILE A 27 -8.72 4.50 2.08
N SER A 28 -8.12 3.80 1.13
CA SER A 28 -7.03 2.86 1.42
C SER A 28 -5.82 3.60 2.01
N THR A 29 -5.44 4.74 1.44
CA THR A 29 -4.36 5.60 1.96
C THR A 29 -4.62 6.05 3.40
N PHE A 30 -5.87 6.39 3.73
CA PHE A 30 -6.23 6.76 5.10
C PHE A 30 -6.04 5.60 6.09
N PHE A 31 -6.54 4.41 5.77
CA PHE A 31 -6.37 3.24 6.65
C PHE A 31 -4.90 2.80 6.75
N ALA A 32 -4.18 2.82 5.63
CA ALA A 32 -2.75 2.57 5.55
C ALA A 32 -1.98 3.52 6.48
N PHE A 33 -2.31 4.81 6.46
CA PHE A 33 -1.73 5.79 7.37
C PHE A 33 -2.06 5.50 8.84
N LEU A 34 -3.32 5.19 9.16
CA LEU A 34 -3.73 4.87 10.53
C LEU A 34 -3.00 3.66 11.11
N VAL A 35 -2.83 2.59 10.32
CA VAL A 35 -2.09 1.40 10.73
C VAL A 35 -0.62 1.72 11.01
N SER A 36 -0.05 2.67 10.28
CA SER A 36 1.35 3.06 10.43
C SER A 36 1.57 4.16 11.47
N LEU A 37 0.53 4.78 12.04
CA LEU A 37 0.65 5.83 13.06
C LEU A 37 1.51 5.43 14.28
N PRO A 38 1.40 4.21 14.84
CA PRO A 38 2.20 3.81 16.00
C PRO A 38 3.66 3.47 15.64
N ALA A 39 3.97 3.33 14.35
CA ALA A 39 5.33 3.02 13.91
C ALA A 39 6.25 4.23 14.09
N SER A 40 7.47 3.99 14.58
CA SER A 40 8.49 5.03 14.70
C SER A 40 9.23 5.29 13.39
N ASP A 41 9.20 4.34 12.46
CA ASP A 41 9.88 4.31 11.17
C ASP A 41 8.91 4.47 9.99
N ARG A 42 7.94 5.38 10.12
CA ARG A 42 6.94 5.63 9.06
C ARG A 42 7.57 5.97 7.71
N GLU A 43 8.69 6.68 7.69
CA GLU A 43 9.43 6.96 6.45
C GLU A 43 9.95 5.70 5.76
N TYR A 44 10.41 4.71 6.54
CA TYR A 44 10.85 3.41 6.02
C TYR A 44 9.68 2.65 5.41
N ILE A 45 8.55 2.59 6.12
CA ILE A 45 7.31 1.98 5.62
C ILE A 45 6.89 2.65 4.31
N ASN A 46 6.86 3.98 4.27
CA ASN A 46 6.46 4.74 3.10
C ASN A 46 7.37 4.45 1.90
N LYS A 47 8.68 4.35 2.13
CA LYS A 47 9.65 3.99 1.09
C LYS A 47 9.40 2.58 0.55
N CYS A 48 9.06 1.62 1.40
CA CYS A 48 8.68 0.28 0.93
C CYS A 48 7.46 0.34 0.00
N CYS A 49 6.47 1.18 0.30
CA CYS A 49 5.29 1.37 -0.55
C CYS A 49 5.64 2.03 -1.89
N GLN A 50 6.43 3.10 -1.88
CA GLN A 50 6.88 3.75 -3.12
C GLN A 50 7.59 2.78 -4.08
N VAL A 51 8.42 1.88 -3.54
CA VAL A 51 9.09 0.85 -4.35
C VAL A 51 8.08 -0.14 -4.90
N HIS A 52 7.12 -0.59 -4.09
CA HIS A 52 6.07 -1.53 -4.49
C HIS A 52 5.14 -0.95 -5.56
N ASP A 53 4.69 0.30 -5.40
CA ASP A 53 3.85 0.99 -6.36
C ASP A 53 4.59 1.18 -7.70
N ASN A 54 5.86 1.62 -7.66
CA ASN A 54 6.67 1.75 -8.87
C ASN A 54 6.89 0.40 -9.57
N GLN A 55 7.04 -0.70 -8.81
CA GLN A 55 7.09 -2.04 -9.40
C GLN A 55 5.78 -2.37 -10.13
N TYR A 56 4.62 -2.07 -9.54
CA TYR A 56 3.33 -2.27 -10.19
C TYR A 56 3.20 -1.44 -11.48
N ASP A 57 3.57 -0.16 -11.45
CA ASP A 57 3.55 0.71 -12.63
C ASP A 57 4.40 0.14 -13.78
N HIS A 58 5.60 -0.36 -13.46
CA HIS A 58 6.47 -0.97 -14.45
C HIS A 58 5.98 -2.34 -14.95
N ILE A 59 5.33 -3.14 -14.11
CA ILE A 59 4.71 -4.42 -14.49
C ILE A 59 3.53 -4.17 -15.43
N GLU A 60 2.66 -3.21 -15.11
CA GLU A 60 1.51 -2.85 -15.94
C GLU A 60 1.92 -2.23 -17.29
N ALA A 61 3.01 -1.47 -17.30
CA ALA A 61 3.60 -0.95 -18.53
C ALA A 61 4.37 -2.00 -19.36
N GLY A 62 4.52 -3.24 -18.87
CA GLY A 62 5.30 -4.29 -19.54
C GLY A 62 6.82 -4.06 -19.52
N ASN A 63 7.31 -3.14 -18.68
CA ASN A 63 8.71 -2.74 -18.58
C ASN A 63 9.49 -3.53 -17.51
N MET A 64 8.82 -4.42 -16.77
CA MET A 64 9.43 -5.26 -15.74
C MET A 64 8.87 -6.68 -15.84
N SER A 65 9.77 -7.67 -15.77
CA SER A 65 9.44 -9.09 -15.98
C SER A 65 9.07 -9.84 -14.69
N ILE A 66 8.90 -9.14 -13.56
CA ILE A 66 8.47 -9.77 -12.31
C ILE A 66 6.94 -9.87 -12.28
N SER A 67 6.41 -10.87 -11.60
CA SER A 67 4.96 -10.95 -11.37
C SER A 67 4.52 -10.02 -10.23
N THR A 68 3.23 -9.67 -10.21
CA THR A 68 2.62 -8.97 -9.07
C THR A 68 2.84 -9.71 -7.75
N TYR A 69 2.76 -11.04 -7.76
CA TYR A 69 3.10 -11.87 -6.59
C TYR A 69 4.56 -11.73 -6.13
N GLN A 70 5.51 -11.61 -7.06
CA GLN A 70 6.91 -11.37 -6.72
C GLN A 70 7.10 -9.96 -6.14
N SER A 71 6.42 -8.96 -6.70
CA SER A 71 6.37 -7.60 -6.14
C SER A 71 5.82 -7.60 -4.70
N ASP A 72 4.68 -8.26 -4.46
CA ASP A 72 4.08 -8.40 -3.12
C ASP A 72 5.01 -9.09 -2.12
N PHE A 73 5.74 -10.13 -2.56
CA PHE A 73 6.75 -10.79 -1.74
C PHE A 73 7.91 -9.86 -1.38
N LEU A 74 8.43 -9.09 -2.35
CA LEU A 74 9.51 -8.13 -2.13
C LEU A 74 9.07 -7.01 -1.19
N PHE A 75 7.85 -6.52 -1.34
CA PHE A 75 7.26 -5.53 -0.44
C PHE A 75 7.17 -6.05 1.00
N ARG A 76 6.65 -7.27 1.19
CA ARG A 76 6.65 -7.92 2.52
C ARG A 76 8.06 -8.02 3.09
N LYS A 77 9.04 -8.44 2.29
CA LYS A 77 10.45 -8.53 2.72
C LYS A 77 11.04 -7.18 3.10
N CYS A 78 10.66 -6.11 2.40
CA CYS A 78 11.02 -4.75 2.78
C CYS A 78 10.53 -4.45 4.21
N LEU A 79 9.25 -4.69 4.51
CA LEU A 79 8.70 -4.42 5.85
C LEU A 79 9.31 -5.33 6.95
N GLU A 80 9.58 -6.60 6.65
CA GLU A 80 10.24 -7.55 7.57
C GLU A 80 11.68 -7.13 7.95
N ASN A 81 12.35 -6.35 7.10
CA ASN A 81 13.72 -5.87 7.33
C ASN A 81 13.79 -4.59 8.18
N SER A 82 12.66 -4.04 8.63
CA SER A 82 12.66 -2.90 9.54
C SER A 82 13.37 -3.24 10.86
N ASP A 83 14.09 -2.27 11.43
CA ASP A 83 14.66 -2.39 12.78
C ASP A 83 13.59 -2.36 13.89
N PHE A 84 12.37 -1.92 13.57
CA PHE A 84 11.30 -1.67 14.53
C PHE A 84 10.33 -2.86 14.65
N PRO A 85 10.13 -3.42 15.86
CA PRO A 85 9.28 -4.60 16.06
C PRO A 85 7.82 -4.42 15.62
N TYR A 86 7.24 -3.24 15.84
CA TYR A 86 5.87 -2.94 15.42
C TYR A 86 5.71 -3.06 13.90
N THR A 87 6.70 -2.57 13.16
CA THR A 87 6.70 -2.63 11.69
C THR A 87 6.87 -4.06 11.18
N ARG A 88 7.82 -4.81 11.74
CA ARG A 88 8.04 -6.22 11.39
C ARG A 88 6.84 -7.13 11.68
N THR A 89 5.99 -6.75 12.63
CA THR A 89 4.84 -7.56 13.05
C THR A 89 3.54 -7.01 12.51
N VAL A 90 2.99 -5.99 13.16
CA VAL A 90 1.65 -5.46 12.88
C VAL A 90 1.57 -4.89 11.47
N VAL A 91 2.48 -3.98 11.11
CA VAL A 91 2.45 -3.34 9.78
C VAL A 91 2.66 -4.40 8.70
N THR A 92 3.71 -5.22 8.81
CA THR A 92 4.00 -6.28 7.84
C THR A 92 2.80 -7.21 7.63
N HIS A 93 2.17 -7.70 8.70
CA HIS A 93 1.02 -8.59 8.58
C HIS A 93 -0.19 -7.89 7.95
N THR A 94 -0.54 -6.69 8.39
CA THR A 94 -1.68 -5.95 7.87
C THR A 94 -1.52 -5.64 6.39
N TYR A 95 -0.36 -5.12 5.99
CA TYR A 95 -0.07 -4.79 4.59
C TYR A 95 0.01 -6.03 3.71
N ASN A 96 0.65 -7.11 4.17
CA ASN A 96 0.71 -8.36 3.41
C ASN A 96 -0.68 -8.95 3.13
N VAL A 97 -1.60 -8.91 4.10
CA VAL A 97 -2.98 -9.34 3.88
C VAL A 97 -3.70 -8.41 2.88
N ALA A 98 -3.51 -7.09 3.02
CA ALA A 98 -4.14 -6.12 2.14
C ALA A 98 -3.72 -6.29 0.66
N VAL A 99 -2.42 -6.47 0.38
CA VAL A 99 -1.93 -6.65 -0.99
C VAL A 99 -2.36 -8.00 -1.58
N GLN A 100 -2.39 -9.07 -0.79
CA GLN A 100 -2.89 -10.38 -1.25
C GLN A 100 -4.37 -10.33 -1.62
N ILE A 101 -5.19 -9.65 -0.81
CA ILE A 101 -6.61 -9.42 -1.11
C ILE A 101 -6.74 -8.61 -2.40
N ASN A 102 -5.96 -7.53 -2.55
CA ASN A 102 -5.98 -6.71 -3.76
C ASN A 102 -5.60 -7.53 -5.01
N SER A 103 -4.49 -8.26 -4.97
CA SER A 103 -4.03 -9.12 -6.06
C SER A 103 -5.09 -10.19 -6.42
N PHE A 104 -5.73 -10.81 -5.43
CA PHE A 104 -6.83 -11.76 -5.67
C PHE A 104 -8.03 -11.10 -6.38
N PHE A 105 -8.46 -9.93 -5.93
CA PHE A 105 -9.57 -9.23 -6.57
C PHE A 105 -9.22 -8.81 -8.01
N GLN A 106 -8.01 -8.28 -8.23
CA GLN A 106 -7.54 -7.89 -9.56
C GLN A 106 -7.56 -9.08 -10.55
N GLU A 107 -7.09 -10.26 -10.12
CA GLU A 107 -7.16 -11.46 -10.96
C GLU A 107 -8.59 -11.89 -11.27
N LYS A 108 -9.48 -11.88 -10.27
CA LYS A 108 -10.89 -12.25 -10.46
C LYS A 108 -11.63 -11.27 -11.36
N PHE A 109 -11.39 -9.97 -11.20
CA PHE A 109 -11.99 -8.95 -12.06
C PHE A 109 -11.48 -9.06 -13.49
N LYS A 110 -10.18 -9.23 -13.74
CA LYS A 110 -9.65 -9.47 -15.09
C LYS A 110 -10.21 -10.73 -15.73
N ALA A 111 -10.38 -11.81 -14.95
CA ALA A 111 -11.00 -13.04 -15.44
C ALA A 111 -12.48 -12.84 -15.82
N ILE A 112 -13.24 -12.08 -15.01
CA ILE A 112 -14.63 -11.71 -15.30
C ILE A 112 -14.70 -10.82 -16.54
N GLU A 113 -13.86 -9.80 -16.65
CA GLU A 113 -13.79 -8.95 -17.84
C GLU A 113 -13.53 -9.81 -19.09
N CYS A 114 -12.55 -10.71 -19.07
CA CYS A 114 -12.31 -11.59 -20.21
C CYS A 114 -13.49 -12.51 -20.58
N ILE A 115 -14.33 -12.92 -19.62
CA ILE A 115 -15.57 -13.68 -19.89
C ILE A 115 -16.61 -12.81 -20.63
N PHE A 116 -16.71 -11.53 -20.28
CA PHE A 116 -17.73 -10.62 -20.84
C PHE A 116 -17.26 -9.87 -22.10
N THR A 117 -15.96 -9.64 -22.30
CA THR A 117 -15.43 -8.84 -23.42
C THR A 117 -14.69 -9.64 -24.50
N LYS A 118 -14.57 -10.97 -24.38
CA LYS A 118 -13.78 -11.83 -25.28
C LYS A 118 -12.36 -11.27 -25.47
N CYS A 119 -11.49 -11.51 -24.48
CA CYS A 119 -10.05 -11.32 -24.67
C CYS A 119 -9.58 -12.15 -25.88
N GLY A 120 -9.17 -11.47 -26.95
CA GLY A 120 -8.77 -12.09 -28.22
C GLY A 120 -7.53 -12.96 -28.07
N LEU A 121 -7.52 -14.08 -28.81
CA LEU A 121 -6.38 -14.95 -29.08
C LEU A 121 -5.17 -14.18 -29.62
#